data_AF-A0A3Q8I3K2-F1
#
_entry.id   AF-A0A3Q8I3K2-F1
#
_cell.length_a   1.000
_cell.length_b   1.000
_cell.length_c   1.000
_cell.angle_alpha   90.00
_cell.angle_beta   90.00
_cell.angle_gamma   90.00
#
_symmetry.space_group_name_H-M   'P 1'
#
loop_
_entity.id
_entity.type
_entity.pdbx_description
1 polymer ?
#
loop_
_entity_poly.entity_id
_entity_poly.type
_entity_poly.pdbx_seq_one_letter_code
_entity_poly.pdbx_strand_id
1 'polypeptide(L)' 'MNTDTQGPRITARSFFREMRTYGYTPNQIIRIINELLELVTHCVQEGRRPNTLVDAGVNERIRTQDAR' A
#
# COMPACT_ATOMS: atom_id res chain seq x y z
N MET A 1 20.79 -17.76 11.30
CA MET A 1 20.65 -16.98 10.05
C MET A 1 19.42 -16.11 10.23
N ASN A 2 19.60 -14.83 10.56
CA ASN A 2 18.49 -13.89 10.78
C ASN A 2 17.94 -13.50 9.40
N THR A 3 16.82 -14.09 8.99
CA THR A 3 16.06 -13.61 7.84
C THR A 3 15.30 -12.38 8.30
N ASP A 4 16.02 -11.25 8.38
CA ASP A 4 15.39 -9.94 8.32
C ASP A 4 14.83 -9.82 6.91
N THR A 5 13.64 -10.40 6.69
CA THR A 5 12.79 -10.20 5.52
C THR A 5 12.25 -8.76 5.55
N GLN A 6 13.15 -7.78 5.64
CA GLN A 6 12.79 -6.40 5.40
C GLN A 6 12.75 -6.25 3.90
N GLY A 7 11.52 -6.26 3.39
CA GLY A 7 11.22 -5.82 2.05
C GLY A 7 11.86 -4.46 1.77
N PRO A 8 11.94 -4.05 0.50
CA PRO A 8 12.65 -2.84 0.10
C PRO A 8 12.27 -1.64 0.97
N ARG A 9 13.25 -1.04 1.65
CA ARG A 9 13.05 0.16 2.47
C ARG A 9 12.80 1.35 1.56
N ILE A 10 11.54 1.69 1.36
CA ILE A 10 11.16 2.94 0.71
C ILE A 10 11.39 4.07 1.71
N THR A 11 12.26 5.01 1.37
CA THR A 11 12.47 6.23 2.15
C THR A 11 11.48 7.31 1.71
N ALA A 12 11.02 8.14 2.65
CA ALA A 12 10.16 9.29 2.34
C ALA A 12 10.77 10.20 1.25
N ARG A 13 12.11 10.35 1.23
CA ARG A 13 12.83 11.12 0.22
C ARG A 13 12.74 10.50 -1.18
N SER A 14 12.87 9.17 -1.28
CA SER A 14 12.77 8.48 -2.57
C SER A 14 11.34 8.47 -3.08
N PHE A 15 10.37 8.21 -2.20
CA PHE A 15 8.94 8.33 -2.50
C PHE A 15 8.58 9.74 -2.98
N PHE A 16 8.98 10.78 -2.23
CA PHE A 16 8.72 12.16 -2.63
C PHE A 16 9.34 12.50 -3.98
N ARG A 17 10.60 12.10 -4.22
CA ARG A 17 11.25 12.32 -5.52
C ARG A 17 10.47 11.67 -6.65
N GLU A 18 10.04 10.43 -6.47
CA GLU A 18 9.29 9.68 -7.48
C GLU A 18 7.93 10.34 -7.79
N MET A 19 7.19 10.75 -6.75
CA MET A 19 5.94 11.51 -6.92
C MET A 19 6.17 12.83 -7.66
N ARG A 20 7.28 13.53 -7.38
CA ARG A 20 7.64 14.75 -8.12
C ARG A 20 8.01 14.46 -9.58
N THR A 21 8.70 13.36 -9.86
CA THR A 21 9.02 12.90 -11.22
C THR A 21 7.76 12.60 -12.03
N TYR A 22 6.71 12.04 -11.40
CA TYR A 22 5.41 11.80 -12.04
C TYR A 22 4.51 13.04 -12.13
N GLY A 23 4.98 14.22 -11.70
CA GLY A 23 4.25 15.48 -11.84
C GLY A 23 3.23 15.77 -10.74
N TYR A 24 3.21 15.00 -9.65
CA TYR A 24 2.35 15.32 -8.51
C TYR A 24 2.78 16.64 -7.85
N THR A 25 1.79 17.50 -7.59
CA THR A 25 1.98 18.72 -6.82
C THR A 25 2.14 18.40 -5.33
N PRO A 26 2.80 19.26 -4.53
CA PRO A 26 2.94 19.04 -3.09
C PRO A 26 1.59 18.80 -2.37
N ASN A 27 0.54 19.53 -2.75
CA ASN A 27 -0.80 19.36 -2.17
C ASN A 27 -1.42 17.99 -2.50
N GLN A 28 -1.23 17.49 -3.73
CA GLN A 28 -1.67 16.14 -4.09
C GLN A 28 -0.91 15.07 -3.31
N ILE A 29 0.39 15.26 -3.11
CA ILE A 29 1.22 14.34 -2.31
C ILE A 29 0.72 14.30 -0.86
N ILE A 30 0.43 15.45 -0.24
CA ILE A 30 -0.13 15.53 1.11
C ILE A 30 -1.45 14.76 1.20
N ARG A 31 -2.35 14.97 0.24
CA ARG A 31 -3.65 14.29 0.21
C ARG A 31 -3.49 12.76 0.15
N ILE A 32 -2.59 12.26 -0.70
CA ILE A 32 -2.30 10.83 -0.85
C ILE A 32 -1.70 10.25 0.43
N ILE A 33 -0.77 10.97 1.06
CA ILE A 33 -0.15 10.53 2.32
C ILE A 33 -1.18 10.43 3.43
N ASN A 34 -2.10 11.39 3.54
CA ASN A 34 -3.18 11.33 4.54
C ASN A 34 -4.09 10.12 4.32
N GLU A 35 -4.52 9.88 3.07
CA GLU A 35 -5.34 8.71 2.73
C GLU A 35 -4.61 7.39 3.06
N LEU A 36 -3.32 7.30 2.73
CA LEU A 36 -2.49 6.15 3.07
C LEU A 36 -2.36 5.96 4.59
N LEU A 37 -2.19 7.04 5.34
CA LEU A 37 -2.13 7.02 6.81
C LEU A 37 -3.43 6.48 7.40
N GLU A 38 -4.57 6.91 6.90
CA GLU A 38 -5.88 6.41 7.33
C GLU A 38 -5.99 4.89 7.07
N LEU A 39 -5.65 4.43 5.86
CA LEU A 39 -5.70 3.02 5.49
C LEU A 39 -4.79 2.15 6.37
N VAL A 40 -3.55 2.59 6.61
CA VAL A 40 -2.60 1.87 7.47
C VAL A 40 -3.09 1.87 8.92
N THR A 41 -3.63 2.99 9.39
CA THR A 41 -4.16 3.13 10.75
C THR A 41 -5.36 2.21 10.99
N HIS A 42 -6.26 2.08 10.00
CA HIS A 42 -7.34 1.10 10.03
C HIS A 42 -6.80 -0.34 10.06
N CYS A 43 -5.81 -0.67 9.21
CA CYS A 43 -5.20 -1.99 9.17
C CYS A 43 -4.61 -2.41 10.52
N VAL A 44 -3.91 -1.48 11.19
CA VAL A 44 -3.31 -1.72 12.51
C VAL A 44 -4.38 -1.94 13.58
N GLN A 45 -5.43 -1.11 13.60
CA GLN A 45 -6.51 -1.20 14.57
C GLN A 45 -7.33 -2.48 14.43
N GLU A 46 -7.58 -2.93 13.21
CA GLU A 46 -8.36 -4.15 12.93
C GLU A 46 -7.58 -5.44 13.20
N GLY A 47 -6.31 -5.34 13.62
CA GLY A 47 -5.44 -6.51 13.82
C GLY A 47 -5.17 -7.29 12.53
N ARG A 48 -5.49 -6.71 11.37
CA ARG A 48 -5.26 -7.33 10.06
C ARG A 48 -3.77 -7.25 9.78
N ARG A 49 -3.15 -8.41 9.51
CA ARG A 49 -1.76 -8.42 9.04
C ARG A 49 -1.70 -7.71 7.68
N PRO A 50 -0.79 -6.75 7.46
CA PRO A 50 -0.77 -5.89 6.27
C PRO A 50 -0.66 -6.66 4.95
N ASN A 51 -0.16 -7.89 4.97
CA ASN A 51 -0.13 -8.78 3.79
C ASN A 51 -1.52 -9.16 3.24
N THR A 52 -2.61 -8.97 3.99
CA THR A 52 -3.97 -9.31 3.53
C THR A 52 -4.65 -8.22 2.71
N LEU A 53 -4.16 -6.98 2.73
CA LEU A 53 -4.74 -5.88 1.93
C LEU A 53 -4.32 -5.94 0.46
N VAL A 54 -3.16 -6.52 0.15
CA VAL A 54 -2.68 -6.72 -1.23
C VAL A 54 -3.35 -7.94 -1.89
N ASP A 55 -3.76 -8.92 -1.09
CA ASP A 55 -4.33 -10.21 -1.55
C ASP A 55 -5.86 -10.17 -1.73
N ALA A 56 -6.55 -9.27 -1.00
CA ALA A 56 -8.01 -9.15 -1.08
C ALA A 56 -8.53 -8.75 -2.49
N GLY A 57 -7.70 -8.10 -3.31
CA GLY A 57 -8.04 -7.77 -4.69
C GLY A 57 -7.93 -8.94 -5.68
N VAL A 58 -7.24 -10.02 -5.33
CA VAL A 58 -7.05 -11.20 -6.18
C VAL A 58 -8.16 -12.22 -5.98
N ASN A 59 -8.67 -12.37 -4.76
CA ASN A 59 -9.62 -13.43 -4.43
C ASN A 59 -11.05 -13.21 -4.98
N GLU A 60 -11.42 -11.98 -5.37
CA GLU A 60 -12.74 -11.69 -5.95
C GLU A 60 -12.84 -12.03 -7.46
N ARG A 61 -11.70 -12.07 -8.17
CA ARG A 61 -11.68 -12.41 -9.61
C ARG A 61 -11.76 -13.91 -9.90
N ILE A 62 -11.44 -14.76 -8.92
CA ILE A 62 -11.45 -16.22 -9.09
C ILE A 62 -12.88 -16.77 -8.95
N ARG A 63 -13.73 -16.16 -8.12
CA ARG A 63 -15.10 -16.65 -7.88
C ARG A 63 -16.10 -16.41 -9.01
N THR A 64 -15.80 -15.51 -9.93
CA THR A 64 -16.70 -15.16 -11.05
C THR A 64 -16.40 -15.89 -12.35
N GLN A 65 -15.29 -16.62 -12.45
CA GLN A 65 -14.93 -17.39 -13.65
C GLN A 65 -15.39 -18.86 -13.63
N ASP A 66 -15.79 -19.40 -12.47
CA ASP A 66 -16.22 -20.80 -12.32
C ASP A 66 -17.74 -21.02 -12.45
N ALA A 67 -18.47 -20.02 -12.96
CA ALA A 67 -19.93 -20.07 -13.12
C ALA A 67 -20.38 -19.84 -14.58
N ARG A 68 -19.60 -20.30 -15.56
CA ARG A 68 -19.98 -20.23 -16.97
C ARG A 68 -19.70 -21.49 -17.75
#